data_AF-A0A430LXG4-F1
#
_entry.id   AF-A0A430LXG4-F1
#
_cell.length_a   1.000
_cell.length_b   1.000
_cell.length_c   1.000
_cell.angle_alpha   90.00
_cell.angle_beta   90.00
_cell.angle_gamma   90.00
#
_symmetry.space_group_name_H-M   'P 1'
#
loop_
_entity.id
_entity.type
_entity.pdbx_description
1 polymer ?
#
loop_
_entity_poly.entity_id
_entity_poly.type
_entity_poly.pdbx_seq_one_letter_code
_entity_poly.pdbx_strand_id
1 'polypeptide(L)'
;MPRPIKKGACHTCRRRKLKCGHELPSCQQCSKSGRYCDRSEKPTQFIQHQELPDPDSPRRALTDQKIARLFHSYTSEISQWYDLSDSTGAFGILVPSIALDEPLLFCAIIALSAMHVCKTSANSFRKLAEFYHHRCVQRLIELDQGDELITRGVALAATCLLRSYEILDGDIDPNMHLRGAYSMAPLHDVLSGNLQPGLPGAGFWNYLREDITFSLFEKCPLKMDLTATPLLVNHHSAQSYLNSITLILGKIINTTFGCDVTNSEWSSSVEMLSQWRAACPERIQPFSREQAQSGTINLFPAVWFLQPCHAATMHYYLVALTIICVYASPQNLEDLGKLDLVGIEVESKDQLLEAFAVEICGIAFTTKIPSVLVNAFGPIAYCARFINAEPARQELARQLLTCKSSIGWPVERLINDLKSFWGAEKTN
;
A
#
# COMPACT_ATOMS: atom_id res chain seq x y z
N MET A 1 12.16 35.69 18.45
CA MET A 1 13.49 36.09 17.94
C MET A 1 14.59 35.44 18.79
N PRO A 2 15.53 34.67 18.20
CA PRO A 2 16.73 34.24 18.92
C PRO A 2 17.55 35.46 19.30
N ARG A 3 17.95 35.60 20.57
CA ARG A 3 18.80 36.72 21.01
C ARG A 3 20.15 36.67 20.28
N PRO A 4 20.65 37.80 19.74
CA PRO A 4 21.91 37.83 19.02
C PRO A 4 23.06 37.37 19.92
N ILE A 5 23.97 36.60 19.32
CA ILE A 5 25.15 36.03 19.96
C ILE A 5 26.05 37.19 20.42
N LYS A 6 26.02 37.54 21.71
CA LYS A 6 26.99 38.49 22.26
C LYS A 6 28.37 37.83 22.30
N LYS A 7 29.27 38.27 21.42
CA LYS A 7 30.69 37.90 21.42
C LYS A 7 31.30 38.23 22.79
N GLY A 8 32.06 37.29 23.37
CA GLY A 8 32.82 37.50 24.62
C GLY A 8 32.18 36.99 25.92
N ALA A 9 30.96 36.46 25.92
CA ALA A 9 30.37 35.83 27.11
C ALA A 9 30.97 34.44 27.37
N CYS A 10 31.32 34.13 28.63
CA CYS A 10 31.90 32.83 28.97
C CYS A 10 30.90 31.67 28.82
N HIS A 11 31.41 30.47 28.50
CA HIS A 11 30.62 29.25 28.32
C HIS A 11 29.91 28.82 29.61
N THR A 12 30.52 29.08 30.78
CA THR A 12 29.91 28.76 32.09
C THR A 12 28.62 29.56 32.31
N CYS A 13 28.62 30.88 32.07
CA CYS A 13 27.41 31.70 32.17
C CYS A 13 26.39 31.34 31.09
N ARG A 14 26.83 31.03 29.87
CA ARG A 14 25.96 30.64 28.76
C ARG A 14 25.21 29.34 29.05
N ARG A 15 25.89 28.29 29.53
CA ARG A 15 25.25 27.01 29.94
C ARG A 15 24.22 27.22 31.03
N ARG A 16 24.47 28.16 31.94
CA ARG A 16 23.56 28.51 33.04
C ARG A 16 22.45 29.48 32.63
N LYS A 17 22.41 29.93 31.37
CA LYS A 17 21.47 30.94 30.84
C LYS A 17 21.50 32.26 31.65
N LEU A 18 22.65 32.62 32.21
CA LEU A 18 22.86 33.85 32.97
C LEU A 18 23.54 34.94 32.12
N LYS A 19 23.28 36.22 32.42
CA LYS A 19 23.99 37.34 31.80
C LYS A 19 25.44 37.37 32.31
N CYS A 20 26.41 37.26 31.40
CA CYS A 20 27.84 37.32 31.75
C CYS A 20 28.26 38.77 32.03
N GLY A 21 29.13 38.97 33.02
CA GLY A 21 29.75 40.28 33.33
C GLY A 21 30.89 40.67 32.40
N HIS A 22 31.41 39.71 31.61
CA HIS A 22 32.48 39.87 30.63
C HIS A 22 33.88 40.23 31.17
N GLU A 23 34.07 40.36 32.49
CA GLU A 23 35.37 40.65 33.09
C GLU A 23 36.39 39.50 32.92
N LEU A 24 37.67 39.85 32.77
CA LEU A 24 38.79 38.92 32.68
C LEU A 24 39.65 39.02 33.95
N PRO A 25 40.26 37.91 34.42
CA PRO A 25 40.27 36.56 33.82
C PRO A 25 38.99 35.74 34.08
N SER A 26 38.17 36.11 35.07
CA SER A 26 36.91 35.45 35.42
C SER A 26 35.79 36.48 35.58
N CYS A 27 34.60 36.21 35.03
CA CYS A 27 33.48 37.16 35.15
C CYS A 27 32.90 37.17 36.57
N GLN A 28 32.29 38.30 36.97
CA GLN A 28 31.75 38.48 38.33
C GLN A 28 30.79 37.36 38.75
N GLN A 29 29.96 36.87 37.85
CA GLN A 29 28.97 35.82 38.15
C GLN A 29 29.63 34.45 38.40
N CYS A 30 30.71 34.14 37.68
CA CYS A 30 31.50 32.94 37.92
C CYS A 30 32.27 33.05 39.24
N SER A 31 32.91 34.20 39.49
CA SER A 31 33.65 34.48 40.72
C SER A 31 32.77 34.41 41.97
N LYS A 32 31.62 35.12 42.00
CA LYS A 32 30.66 35.06 43.12
C LYS A 32 30.12 33.67 43.41
N SER A 33 30.02 32.82 42.38
CA SER A 33 29.54 31.45 42.54
C SER A 33 30.65 30.41 42.76
N GLY A 34 31.91 30.84 42.88
CA GLY A 34 33.06 29.96 43.07
C GLY A 34 33.32 29.00 41.90
N ARG A 35 32.83 29.29 40.69
CA ARG A 35 32.92 28.39 39.53
C ARG A 35 33.96 28.86 38.52
N TYR A 36 34.63 27.89 37.90
CA TYR A 36 35.55 28.15 36.80
C TYR A 36 34.86 28.87 35.63
N CYS A 37 35.46 29.95 35.16
CA CYS A 37 34.96 30.77 34.06
C CYS A 37 35.53 30.25 32.73
N ASP A 38 34.86 29.27 32.13
CA ASP A 38 35.25 28.67 30.86
C ASP A 38 35.10 29.68 29.72
N ARG A 39 36.23 30.17 29.23
CA ARG A 39 36.34 31.06 28.05
C ARG A 39 37.16 30.40 26.94
N SER A 40 37.32 29.08 26.99
CA SER A 40 38.03 28.34 25.94
C SER A 40 37.34 28.54 24.59
N GLU A 41 38.10 28.90 23.56
CA GLU A 41 37.58 28.91 22.20
C GLU A 41 37.26 27.47 21.80
N LYS A 42 35.98 27.12 21.75
CA LYS A 42 35.58 25.84 21.17
C LYS A 42 35.55 25.98 19.66
N PRO A 43 36.27 25.12 18.90
CA PRO A 43 36.18 25.14 17.46
C PRO A 43 34.73 24.87 17.05
N THR A 44 34.15 25.79 16.28
CA THR A 44 32.88 25.57 15.59
C THR A 44 33.07 24.44 14.58
N GLN A 45 32.55 23.26 14.89
CA GLN A 45 32.37 22.21 13.88
C GLN A 45 31.23 22.64 12.96
N PHE A 46 31.55 23.03 11.73
CA PHE A 46 30.57 23.08 10.66
C PHE A 46 30.15 21.65 10.36
N ILE A 47 28.90 21.31 10.66
CA ILE A 47 28.29 20.09 10.12
C ILE A 47 28.10 20.36 8.63
N GLN A 48 28.93 19.77 7.78
CA GLN A 48 28.65 19.70 6.35
C GLN A 48 27.33 18.95 6.18
N HIS A 49 26.26 19.67 5.84
CA HIS A 49 25.12 19.02 5.22
C HIS A 49 25.64 18.46 3.89
N GLN A 50 25.82 17.14 3.83
CA GLN A 50 26.10 16.48 2.57
C GLN A 50 24.89 16.75 1.66
N GLU A 51 25.07 17.57 0.63
CA GLU A 51 23.99 17.85 -0.33
C GLU A 51 23.59 16.52 -0.97
N LEU A 52 22.30 16.18 -0.87
CA LEU A 52 21.76 14.99 -1.50
C LEU A 52 21.79 15.17 -3.02
N PRO A 53 21.94 14.09 -3.82
CA PRO A 53 22.00 14.20 -5.27
C PRO A 53 20.77 14.91 -5.85
N ASP A 54 21.01 15.82 -6.79
CA ASP A 54 19.98 16.68 -7.38
C ASP A 54 18.95 15.86 -8.19
N PRO A 55 17.65 15.87 -7.82
CA PRO A 55 16.61 15.16 -8.54
C PRO A 55 16.34 15.69 -9.95
N ASP A 56 16.75 16.93 -10.26
CA ASP A 56 16.40 17.61 -11.52
C ASP A 56 17.22 17.08 -12.70
N SER A 57 18.28 16.31 -12.41
CA SER A 57 19.11 15.64 -13.41
C SER A 57 19.24 14.14 -13.08
N PRO A 58 18.21 13.30 -13.35
CA PRO A 58 18.19 11.89 -12.95
C PRO A 58 19.44 11.10 -13.35
N ARG A 59 19.90 11.22 -14.61
CA ARG A 59 21.12 10.54 -15.10
C ARG A 59 22.37 10.92 -14.31
N ARG A 60 22.48 12.18 -13.88
CA ARG A 60 23.59 12.65 -13.06
C ARG A 60 23.46 12.14 -11.62
N ALA A 61 22.26 12.17 -11.04
CA ALA A 61 22.01 11.61 -9.72
C ALA A 61 22.33 10.11 -9.63
N LEU A 62 22.06 9.35 -10.70
CA LEU A 62 22.39 7.93 -10.82
C LEU A 62 23.90 7.62 -10.86
N THR A 63 24.77 8.62 -10.99
CA THR A 63 26.22 8.42 -10.79
C THR A 63 26.57 8.21 -9.31
N ASP A 64 25.71 8.64 -8.39
CA ASP A 64 25.82 8.29 -6.97
C ASP A 64 25.42 6.83 -6.74
N GLN A 65 26.31 6.06 -6.11
CA GLN A 65 26.13 4.63 -5.93
C GLN A 65 24.93 4.26 -5.05
N LYS A 66 24.55 5.12 -4.09
CA LYS A 66 23.36 4.88 -3.24
C LYS A 66 22.10 5.03 -4.07
N ILE A 67 22.00 6.09 -4.88
CA ILE A 67 20.87 6.32 -5.79
C ILE A 67 20.74 5.20 -6.82
N ALA A 68 21.85 4.79 -7.44
CA ALA A 68 21.85 3.68 -8.39
C ALA A 68 21.35 2.36 -7.79
N ARG A 69 21.74 2.05 -6.54
CA ARG A 69 21.25 0.85 -5.83
C ARG A 69 19.76 0.89 -5.53
N LEU A 70 19.23 2.05 -5.17
CA LEU A 70 17.79 2.24 -4.94
C LEU A 70 17.00 2.10 -6.23
N PHE A 71 17.46 2.73 -7.30
CA PHE A 71 16.86 2.57 -8.63
C PHE A 71 16.91 1.12 -9.09
N HIS A 72 18.01 0.41 -8.85
CA HIS A 72 18.11 -1.02 -9.14
C HIS A 72 17.10 -1.84 -8.33
N SER A 73 16.99 -1.61 -7.01
CA SER A 73 16.00 -2.27 -6.14
C SER A 73 14.56 -2.08 -6.64
N TYR A 74 14.23 -0.90 -7.18
CA TYR A 74 12.96 -0.70 -7.85
C TYR A 74 12.77 -1.64 -9.05
N THR A 75 13.72 -1.64 -9.97
CA THR A 75 13.64 -2.44 -11.20
C THR A 75 13.66 -3.95 -10.94
N SER A 76 14.32 -4.41 -9.88
CA SER A 76 14.49 -5.84 -9.59
C SER A 76 13.37 -6.42 -8.74
N GLU A 77 12.77 -5.64 -7.86
CA GLU A 77 11.86 -6.16 -6.82
C GLU A 77 10.53 -5.41 -6.74
N ILE A 78 10.58 -4.07 -6.59
CA ILE A 78 9.38 -3.29 -6.23
C ILE A 78 8.44 -3.11 -7.43
N SER A 79 8.96 -2.92 -8.64
CA SER A 79 8.14 -2.75 -9.85
C SER A 79 7.16 -3.89 -10.08
N GLN A 80 7.54 -5.12 -9.72
CA GLN A 80 6.71 -6.32 -9.86
C GLN A 80 5.42 -6.27 -9.02
N TRP A 81 5.36 -5.42 -7.98
CA TRP A 81 4.15 -5.24 -7.18
C TRP A 81 3.00 -4.65 -8.00
N TYR A 82 3.33 -3.82 -9.00
CA TYR A 82 2.38 -3.08 -9.82
C TYR A 82 1.99 -3.83 -11.10
N ASP A 83 2.88 -4.66 -11.63
CA ASP A 83 2.67 -5.39 -12.90
C ASP A 83 1.88 -6.69 -12.74
N LEU A 84 1.37 -6.98 -11.53
CA LEU A 84 0.58 -8.17 -11.25
C LEU A 84 -0.61 -8.34 -12.21
N SER A 85 -1.21 -7.24 -12.64
CA SER A 85 -2.36 -7.21 -13.56
C SER A 85 -2.03 -6.62 -14.94
N ASP A 86 -0.75 -6.53 -15.29
CA ASP A 86 -0.30 -5.98 -16.56
C ASP A 86 0.74 -6.90 -17.20
N SER A 87 0.34 -7.61 -18.26
CA SER A 87 1.25 -8.48 -19.01
C SER A 87 2.33 -7.73 -19.78
N THR A 88 2.18 -6.41 -19.99
CA THR A 88 3.17 -5.58 -20.66
C THR A 88 4.27 -5.07 -19.72
N GLY A 89 4.07 -5.19 -18.41
CA GLY A 89 5.06 -4.79 -17.41
C GLY A 89 5.34 -3.29 -17.41
N ALA A 90 4.32 -2.43 -17.52
CA ALA A 90 4.52 -1.00 -17.68
C ALA A 90 5.32 -0.38 -16.52
N PHE A 91 5.13 -0.82 -15.28
CA PHE A 91 5.89 -0.32 -14.13
C PHE A 91 7.32 -0.91 -14.06
N GLY A 92 7.54 -2.10 -14.60
CA GLY A 92 8.88 -2.71 -14.70
C GLY A 92 9.71 -2.22 -15.89
N ILE A 93 9.07 -1.80 -16.98
CA ILE A 93 9.73 -1.46 -18.25
C ILE A 93 9.65 0.04 -18.55
N LEU A 94 8.44 0.60 -18.62
CA LEU A 94 8.24 1.99 -19.05
C LEU A 94 8.60 2.98 -17.95
N VAL A 95 8.18 2.74 -16.72
CA VAL A 95 8.42 3.67 -15.60
C VAL A 95 9.92 3.92 -15.34
N PRO A 96 10.80 2.90 -15.23
CA PRO A 96 12.23 3.14 -15.10
C PRO A 96 12.82 3.83 -16.33
N SER A 97 12.39 3.45 -17.54
CA SER A 97 12.90 4.06 -18.76
C SER A 97 12.58 5.55 -18.82
N ILE A 98 11.36 5.94 -18.47
CA ILE A 98 10.92 7.35 -18.44
C ILE A 98 11.65 8.09 -17.32
N ALA A 99 11.81 7.48 -16.14
CA ALA A 99 12.47 8.07 -14.99
C ALA A 99 13.96 8.41 -15.19
N LEU A 100 14.61 7.87 -16.24
CA LEU A 100 15.97 8.29 -16.59
C LEU A 100 16.04 9.73 -17.09
N ASP A 101 14.92 10.27 -17.61
CA ASP A 101 14.86 11.60 -18.22
C ASP A 101 13.75 12.48 -17.59
N GLU A 102 12.82 11.89 -16.82
CA GLU A 102 11.70 12.58 -16.18
C GLU A 102 11.86 12.65 -14.65
N PRO A 103 12.18 13.83 -14.08
CA PRO A 103 12.39 14.02 -12.65
C PRO A 103 11.22 13.59 -11.77
N LEU A 104 9.97 13.70 -12.24
CA LEU A 104 8.79 13.33 -11.46
C LEU A 104 8.81 11.83 -11.08
N LEU A 105 8.93 10.94 -12.07
CA LEU A 105 9.01 9.50 -11.80
C LEU A 105 10.31 9.11 -11.13
N PHE A 106 11.42 9.79 -11.44
CA PHE A 106 12.68 9.57 -10.75
C PHE A 106 12.54 9.79 -9.24
N CYS A 107 11.95 10.90 -8.83
CA CYS A 107 11.71 11.19 -7.42
C CYS A 107 10.82 10.14 -6.76
N ALA A 108 9.74 9.74 -7.44
CA ALA A 108 8.81 8.72 -6.93
C ALA A 108 9.49 7.36 -6.71
N ILE A 109 10.28 6.90 -7.70
CA ILE A 109 11.06 5.65 -7.61
C ILE A 109 12.04 5.71 -6.43
N ILE A 110 12.86 6.75 -6.35
CA ILE A 110 13.89 6.84 -5.31
C ILE A 110 13.27 6.99 -3.92
N ALA A 111 12.18 7.76 -3.79
CA ALA A 111 11.45 7.90 -2.53
C ALA A 111 10.94 6.53 -2.03
N LEU A 112 10.19 5.82 -2.87
CA LEU A 112 9.61 4.51 -2.52
C LEU A 112 10.72 3.50 -2.19
N SER A 113 11.74 3.36 -3.04
CA SER A 113 12.84 2.44 -2.80
C SER A 113 13.60 2.75 -1.51
N ALA A 114 13.88 4.04 -1.25
CA ALA A 114 14.55 4.44 -0.02
C ALA A 114 13.72 4.11 1.23
N MET A 115 12.40 4.30 1.15
CA MET A 115 11.50 3.95 2.26
C MET A 115 11.39 2.43 2.43
N HIS A 116 11.29 1.67 1.35
CA HIS A 116 11.29 0.20 1.41
C HIS A 116 12.56 -0.34 2.07
N VAL A 117 13.74 0.14 1.67
CA VAL A 117 15.01 -0.20 2.31
C VAL A 117 15.06 0.26 3.77
N CYS A 118 14.48 1.43 4.07
CA CYS A 118 14.37 1.95 5.43
C CYS A 118 13.60 0.99 6.36
N LYS A 119 12.53 0.39 5.84
CA LYS A 119 11.62 -0.50 6.60
C LYS A 119 12.10 -1.94 6.67
N THR A 120 12.85 -2.41 5.69
CA THR A 120 13.34 -3.81 5.63
C THR A 120 14.75 -3.99 6.18
N SER A 121 15.64 -3.01 5.98
CA SER A 121 17.08 -3.22 6.14
C SER A 121 17.79 -2.15 6.97
N ALA A 122 17.61 -0.86 6.65
CA ALA A 122 18.45 0.20 7.21
C ALA A 122 17.74 1.55 7.35
N ASN A 123 17.46 1.94 8.60
CA ASN A 123 16.80 3.21 8.92
C ASN A 123 17.55 4.49 8.47
N SER A 124 18.80 4.36 8.05
CA SER A 124 19.62 5.49 7.55
C SER A 124 19.09 6.12 6.25
N PHE A 125 18.24 5.40 5.50
CA PHE A 125 17.66 5.89 4.26
C PHE A 125 16.46 6.84 4.45
N ARG A 126 15.91 6.97 5.66
CA ARG A 126 14.71 7.78 5.93
C ARG A 126 14.80 9.22 5.39
N LYS A 127 15.88 9.93 5.69
CA LYS A 127 16.09 11.32 5.23
C LYS A 127 16.14 11.45 3.71
N LEU A 128 16.72 10.46 3.03
CA LEU A 128 16.78 10.42 1.58
C LEU A 128 15.37 10.21 1.00
N ALA A 129 14.63 9.28 1.59
CA ALA A 129 13.27 8.95 1.20
C ALA A 129 12.34 10.18 1.34
N GLU A 130 12.39 10.87 2.48
CA GLU A 130 11.65 12.12 2.74
C GLU A 130 12.02 13.25 1.76
N PHE A 131 13.31 13.39 1.42
CA PHE A 131 13.77 14.40 0.46
C PHE A 131 13.19 14.18 -0.94
N TYR A 132 13.31 12.98 -1.50
CA TYR A 132 12.78 12.69 -2.84
C TYR A 132 11.25 12.66 -2.85
N HIS A 133 10.61 12.20 -1.77
CA HIS A 133 9.16 12.29 -1.60
C HIS A 133 8.67 13.74 -1.70
N HIS A 134 9.28 14.65 -0.92
CA HIS A 134 8.92 16.07 -0.93
C HIS A 134 9.08 16.70 -2.33
N ARG A 135 10.18 16.38 -3.03
CA ARG A 135 10.43 16.84 -4.40
C ARG A 135 9.40 16.31 -5.39
N CYS A 136 9.00 15.05 -5.26
CA CYS A 136 7.95 14.46 -6.10
C CYS A 136 6.61 15.18 -5.89
N VAL A 137 6.22 15.41 -4.63
CA VAL A 137 4.98 16.11 -4.28
C VAL A 137 4.97 17.54 -4.80
N GLN A 138 6.07 18.28 -4.67
CA GLN A 138 6.20 19.63 -5.24
C GLN A 138 5.92 19.64 -6.74
N ARG A 139 6.50 18.69 -7.48
CA ARG A 139 6.30 18.55 -8.92
C ARG A 139 4.86 18.23 -9.29
N LEU A 140 4.19 17.36 -8.54
CA LEU A 140 2.77 17.05 -8.75
C LEU A 140 1.87 18.27 -8.54
N ILE A 141 2.18 19.12 -7.55
CA ILE A 141 1.42 20.35 -7.25
C ILE A 141 1.59 21.40 -8.36
N GLU A 142 2.73 21.41 -9.06
CA GLU A 142 3.05 22.35 -10.14
C GLU A 142 2.41 21.97 -11.49
N LEU A 143 1.77 20.80 -11.61
CA LEU A 143 1.14 20.37 -12.87
C LEU A 143 -0.17 21.12 -13.13
N ASP A 144 -0.30 21.67 -14.33
CA ASP A 144 -1.52 22.31 -14.81
C ASP A 144 -2.51 21.30 -15.42
N GLN A 145 -3.79 21.68 -15.52
CA GLN A 145 -4.78 20.85 -16.21
C GLN A 145 -4.40 20.67 -17.69
N GLY A 146 -4.38 19.42 -18.16
CA GLY A 146 -4.03 19.09 -19.54
C GLY A 146 -2.54 18.89 -19.80
N ASP A 147 -1.69 18.91 -18.76
CA ASP A 147 -0.26 18.61 -18.88
C ASP A 147 0.00 17.24 -19.54
N GLU A 148 1.06 17.16 -20.35
CA GLU A 148 1.44 15.95 -21.07
C GLU A 148 1.75 14.78 -20.11
N LEU A 149 2.33 15.07 -18.94
CA LEU A 149 2.64 14.08 -17.91
C LEU A 149 1.36 13.49 -17.30
N ILE A 150 0.27 14.25 -17.28
CA ILE A 150 -1.05 13.77 -16.85
C ILE A 150 -1.61 12.84 -17.92
N THR A 151 -1.73 13.34 -19.16
CA THR A 151 -2.36 12.60 -20.27
C THR A 151 -1.62 11.31 -20.63
N ARG A 152 -0.29 11.27 -20.49
CA ARG A 152 0.54 10.07 -20.71
C ARG A 152 0.58 9.11 -19.51
N GLY A 153 -0.10 9.42 -18.41
CA GLY A 153 -0.16 8.57 -17.21
C GLY A 153 1.09 8.58 -16.33
N VAL A 154 2.06 9.46 -16.60
CA VAL A 154 3.29 9.61 -15.80
C VAL A 154 2.96 10.08 -14.39
N ALA A 155 2.10 11.10 -14.26
CA ALA A 155 1.71 11.63 -12.96
C ALA A 155 0.88 10.62 -12.15
N LEU A 156 0.04 9.82 -12.82
CA LEU A 156 -0.73 8.74 -12.18
C LEU A 156 0.21 7.65 -11.65
N ALA A 157 1.19 7.21 -12.44
CA ALA A 157 2.18 6.24 -12.00
C ALA A 157 3.01 6.77 -10.82
N ALA A 158 3.48 8.02 -10.87
CA ALA A 158 4.18 8.66 -9.75
C ALA A 158 3.32 8.67 -8.47
N THR A 159 2.02 8.95 -8.61
CA THR A 159 1.06 8.94 -7.50
C THR A 159 0.92 7.56 -6.86
N CYS A 160 0.79 6.47 -7.64
CA CYS A 160 0.74 5.10 -7.11
C CYS A 160 2.02 4.77 -6.30
N LEU A 161 3.19 5.17 -6.81
CA LEU A 161 4.46 4.97 -6.11
C LEU A 161 4.53 5.76 -4.79
N LEU A 162 4.09 7.02 -4.77
CA LEU A 162 4.04 7.83 -3.56
C LEU A 162 3.05 7.28 -2.54
N ARG A 163 1.91 6.76 -2.99
CA ARG A 163 0.95 6.13 -2.09
C ARG A 163 1.53 4.90 -1.41
N SER A 164 2.23 4.06 -2.15
CA SER A 164 2.96 2.93 -1.58
C SER A 164 4.04 3.39 -0.60
N TYR A 165 4.74 4.50 -0.88
CA TYR A 165 5.68 5.12 0.07
C TYR A 165 4.98 5.50 1.38
N GLU A 166 3.83 6.18 1.31
CA GLU A 166 3.08 6.63 2.49
C GLU A 166 2.60 5.46 3.34
N ILE A 167 2.12 4.40 2.68
CA ILE A 167 1.73 3.15 3.34
C ILE A 167 2.93 2.54 4.07
N LEU A 168 4.11 2.46 3.44
CA LEU A 168 5.30 1.91 4.08
C LEU A 168 5.79 2.81 5.23
N ASP A 169 5.70 4.14 5.09
CA ASP A 169 6.13 5.08 6.12
C ASP A 169 5.30 4.94 7.40
N GLY A 170 3.97 4.81 7.27
CA GLY A 170 3.06 4.54 8.39
C GLY A 170 2.87 5.67 9.41
N ASP A 171 3.68 6.74 9.33
CA ASP A 171 3.61 7.94 10.19
C ASP A 171 2.65 9.01 9.63
N ILE A 172 2.32 8.91 8.35
CA ILE A 172 1.44 9.84 7.61
C ILE A 172 0.14 9.10 7.32
N ASP A 173 -1.01 9.73 7.55
CA ASP A 173 -2.28 9.19 7.05
C ASP A 173 -2.16 9.03 5.52
N PRO A 174 -2.20 7.80 4.97
CA PRO A 174 -2.03 7.55 3.53
C PRO A 174 -3.12 8.22 2.67
N ASN A 175 -4.05 8.97 3.28
CA ASN A 175 -5.06 9.77 2.63
C ASN A 175 -4.77 11.26 2.50
N MET A 176 -3.69 11.80 3.10
CA MET A 176 -3.42 13.24 3.03
C MET A 176 -3.17 13.72 1.60
N HIS A 177 -2.51 12.92 0.76
CA HIS A 177 -2.23 13.25 -0.64
C HIS A 177 -3.33 12.81 -1.62
N LEU A 178 -4.24 11.94 -1.17
CA LEU A 178 -5.26 11.35 -2.01
C LEU A 178 -6.21 12.39 -2.63
N ARG A 179 -6.51 13.53 -1.97
CA ARG A 179 -7.39 14.56 -2.56
C ARG A 179 -6.88 15.15 -3.89
N GLY A 180 -5.56 15.22 -4.11
CA GLY A 180 -4.98 15.78 -5.34
C GLY A 180 -4.98 14.79 -6.52
N ALA A 181 -4.76 13.51 -6.23
CA ALA A 181 -4.65 12.43 -7.22
C ALA A 181 -5.94 12.18 -8.03
N TYR A 182 -7.12 12.34 -7.41
CA TYR A 182 -8.43 12.12 -8.05
C TYR A 182 -8.74 13.08 -9.19
N SER A 183 -8.13 14.27 -9.20
CA SER A 183 -8.43 15.32 -10.18
C SER A 183 -7.68 15.14 -11.50
N MET A 184 -6.82 14.13 -11.62
CA MET A 184 -6.08 13.89 -12.85
C MET A 184 -7.01 13.28 -13.91
N ALA A 185 -7.19 14.03 -14.99
CA ALA A 185 -8.10 13.78 -16.12
C ALA A 185 -8.05 12.42 -16.85
N PRO A 186 -7.04 11.52 -16.74
CA PRO A 186 -7.05 10.26 -17.50
C PRO A 186 -8.15 9.28 -17.08
N LEU A 187 -8.73 9.43 -15.89
CA LEU A 187 -9.80 8.53 -15.43
C LEU A 187 -11.03 8.59 -16.33
N HIS A 188 -11.42 9.75 -16.87
CA HIS A 188 -12.65 9.86 -17.65
C HIS A 188 -12.58 9.03 -18.95
N ASP A 189 -11.45 9.07 -19.66
CA ASP A 189 -11.25 8.28 -20.87
C ASP A 189 -11.10 6.78 -20.56
N VAL A 190 -10.49 6.42 -19.43
CA VAL A 190 -10.36 5.04 -18.98
C VAL A 190 -11.70 4.44 -18.52
N LEU A 191 -12.54 5.22 -17.81
CA LEU A 191 -13.86 4.82 -17.34
C LEU A 191 -14.91 4.77 -18.47
N SER A 192 -14.67 5.46 -19.60
CA SER A 192 -15.52 5.44 -20.80
C SER A 192 -15.52 4.10 -21.58
N GLY A 193 -14.76 3.10 -21.11
CA GLY A 193 -14.67 1.77 -21.73
C GLY A 193 -13.54 1.62 -22.75
N ASN A 194 -12.79 2.69 -23.03
CA ASN A 194 -11.60 2.68 -23.90
C ASN A 194 -10.32 2.59 -23.06
N LEU A 195 -10.12 1.47 -22.35
CA LEU A 195 -8.87 1.21 -21.64
C LEU A 195 -7.70 1.19 -22.64
N GLN A 196 -6.93 2.29 -22.68
CA GLN A 196 -5.75 2.39 -23.53
C GLN A 196 -4.65 1.44 -23.01
N PRO A 197 -4.08 0.58 -23.86
CA PRO A 197 -2.85 -0.15 -23.53
C PRO A 197 -1.73 0.82 -23.13
N GLY A 198 -0.92 0.44 -22.15
CA GLY A 198 0.24 1.22 -21.70
C GLY A 198 0.08 1.84 -20.32
N LEU A 199 0.89 2.87 -20.04
CA LEU A 199 1.07 3.41 -18.70
C LEU A 199 -0.22 3.97 -18.06
N PRO A 200 -1.11 4.69 -18.76
CA PRO A 200 -2.37 5.15 -18.17
C PRO A 200 -3.26 4.00 -17.68
N GLY A 201 -3.41 2.94 -18.47
CA GLY A 201 -4.19 1.76 -18.11
C GLY A 201 -3.57 0.99 -16.94
N ALA A 202 -2.26 0.78 -16.95
CA ALA A 202 -1.55 0.15 -15.84
C ALA A 202 -1.66 0.98 -14.54
N GLY A 203 -1.57 2.31 -14.64
CA GLY A 203 -1.77 3.23 -13.51
C GLY A 203 -3.18 3.14 -12.94
N PHE A 204 -4.21 3.11 -13.81
CA PHE A 204 -5.61 2.97 -13.39
C PHE A 204 -5.85 1.71 -12.56
N TRP A 205 -5.39 0.56 -13.04
CA TRP A 205 -5.61 -0.71 -12.34
C TRP A 205 -4.91 -0.76 -10.98
N ASN A 206 -3.69 -0.23 -10.89
CA ASN A 206 -2.99 -0.13 -9.62
C ASN A 206 -3.71 0.80 -8.65
N TYR A 207 -4.12 1.96 -9.14
CA TYR A 207 -4.87 2.92 -8.33
C TYR A 207 -6.17 2.33 -7.77
N LEU A 208 -6.96 1.66 -8.61
CA LEU A 208 -8.21 1.03 -8.20
C LEU A 208 -7.98 -0.04 -7.11
N ARG A 209 -6.94 -0.88 -7.25
CA ARG A 209 -6.61 -1.88 -6.23
C ARG A 209 -6.15 -1.28 -4.91
N GLU A 210 -5.37 -0.21 -4.97
CA GLU A 210 -4.98 0.51 -3.76
C GLU A 210 -6.22 1.18 -3.13
N ASP A 211 -7.15 1.75 -3.91
CA ASP A 211 -8.42 2.32 -3.41
C ASP A 211 -9.29 1.25 -2.74
N ILE A 212 -9.45 0.08 -3.37
CA ILE A 212 -10.10 -1.11 -2.80
C ILE A 212 -9.42 -1.49 -1.48
N THR A 213 -8.09 -1.56 -1.44
CA THR A 213 -7.36 -1.91 -0.22
C THR A 213 -7.72 -0.95 0.91
N PHE A 214 -7.71 0.36 0.65
CA PHE A 214 -8.10 1.36 1.63
C PHE A 214 -9.55 1.19 2.10
N SER A 215 -10.50 1.04 1.17
CA SER A 215 -11.91 0.80 1.48
C SER A 215 -12.13 -0.45 2.32
N LEU A 216 -11.33 -1.51 2.13
CA LEU A 216 -11.38 -2.72 2.94
C LEU A 216 -10.86 -2.50 4.38
N PHE A 217 -9.84 -1.66 4.56
CA PHE A 217 -9.34 -1.29 5.89
C PHE A 217 -10.39 -0.48 6.66
N GLU A 218 -10.88 0.59 6.05
CA GLU A 218 -11.75 1.59 6.70
C GLU A 218 -13.25 1.28 6.59
N LYS A 219 -13.63 0.25 5.82
CA LYS A 219 -15.03 -0.14 5.54
C LYS A 219 -15.86 1.01 4.97
N CYS A 220 -15.31 1.73 3.98
CA CYS A 220 -15.96 2.86 3.31
C CYS A 220 -16.04 2.64 1.80
N PRO A 221 -16.96 3.32 1.08
CA PRO A 221 -16.98 3.30 -0.39
C PRO A 221 -15.60 3.59 -0.99
N LEU A 222 -15.40 3.17 -2.24
CA LEU A 222 -14.27 3.66 -3.01
C LEU A 222 -14.40 5.17 -3.19
N LYS A 223 -13.25 5.81 -3.38
CA LYS A 223 -13.24 7.21 -3.80
C LYS A 223 -13.39 7.33 -5.31
N MET A 224 -13.07 6.28 -6.07
CA MET A 224 -13.44 6.15 -7.46
C MET A 224 -14.93 5.86 -7.62
N ASP A 225 -15.62 6.65 -8.45
CA ASP A 225 -16.95 6.30 -8.95
C ASP A 225 -16.82 5.37 -10.15
N LEU A 226 -17.39 4.16 -10.01
CA LEU A 226 -17.39 3.11 -11.02
C LEU A 226 -18.77 2.91 -11.65
N THR A 227 -19.75 3.77 -11.37
CA THR A 227 -21.14 3.59 -11.80
C THR A 227 -21.25 3.47 -13.33
N ALA A 228 -20.60 4.37 -14.06
CA ALA A 228 -20.62 4.40 -15.52
C ALA A 228 -19.64 3.41 -16.19
N THR A 229 -18.77 2.75 -15.43
CA THR A 229 -17.72 1.88 -15.99
C THR A 229 -18.31 0.54 -16.45
N PRO A 230 -18.14 0.15 -17.72
CA PRO A 230 -18.63 -1.13 -18.21
C PRO A 230 -17.81 -2.29 -17.64
N LEU A 231 -18.47 -3.44 -17.43
CA LEU A 231 -17.78 -4.68 -17.05
C LEU A 231 -16.90 -5.18 -18.20
N LEU A 232 -15.77 -5.79 -17.83
CA LEU A 232 -14.89 -6.45 -18.78
C LEU A 232 -15.42 -7.86 -19.04
N VAL A 233 -16.02 -8.10 -20.20
CA VAL A 233 -16.60 -9.41 -20.56
C VAL A 233 -15.70 -10.25 -21.46
N ASN A 234 -14.78 -9.61 -22.19
CA ASN A 234 -13.85 -10.28 -23.09
C ASN A 234 -12.47 -10.37 -22.45
N HIS A 235 -12.06 -11.58 -22.10
CA HIS A 235 -10.78 -11.85 -21.46
C HIS A 235 -9.78 -12.46 -22.44
N HIS A 236 -8.69 -11.76 -22.72
CA HIS A 236 -7.64 -12.22 -23.65
C HIS A 236 -6.36 -12.68 -22.94
N SER A 237 -6.24 -12.46 -21.63
CA SER A 237 -5.07 -12.80 -20.82
C SER A 237 -5.43 -13.20 -19.39
N ALA A 238 -4.50 -13.81 -18.63
CA ALA A 238 -4.69 -14.07 -17.20
C ALA A 238 -5.01 -12.80 -16.41
N GLN A 239 -4.28 -11.72 -16.71
CA GLN A 239 -4.38 -10.42 -16.09
C GLN A 239 -5.74 -9.76 -16.36
N SER A 240 -6.35 -10.02 -17.52
CA SER A 240 -7.69 -9.49 -17.82
C SER A 240 -8.77 -10.05 -16.89
N TYR A 241 -8.61 -11.27 -16.37
CA TYR A 241 -9.50 -11.80 -15.33
C TYR A 241 -9.29 -11.11 -13.99
N LEU A 242 -8.04 -10.85 -13.60
CA LEU A 242 -7.73 -10.07 -12.39
C LEU A 242 -8.33 -8.67 -12.46
N ASN A 243 -8.17 -7.97 -13.59
CA ASN A 243 -8.74 -6.64 -13.80
C ASN A 243 -10.28 -6.67 -13.75
N SER A 244 -10.90 -7.69 -14.34
CA SER A 244 -12.35 -7.86 -14.30
C SER A 244 -12.89 -8.06 -12.89
N ILE A 245 -12.33 -8.99 -12.11
CA ILE A 245 -12.80 -9.20 -10.73
C ILE A 245 -12.49 -8.00 -9.84
N THR A 246 -11.41 -7.27 -10.11
CA THR A 246 -11.10 -5.98 -9.46
C THR A 246 -12.22 -4.97 -9.67
N LEU A 247 -12.71 -4.83 -10.90
CA LEU A 247 -13.80 -3.91 -11.21
C LEU A 247 -15.14 -4.35 -10.56
N ILE A 248 -15.45 -5.65 -10.60
CA ILE A 248 -16.65 -6.20 -9.95
C ILE A 248 -16.60 -5.94 -8.45
N LEU A 249 -15.47 -6.26 -7.79
CA LEU A 249 -15.27 -6.01 -6.36
C LEU A 249 -15.43 -4.52 -6.04
N GLY A 250 -14.87 -3.63 -6.85
CA GLY A 250 -15.02 -2.19 -6.64
C GLY A 250 -16.47 -1.72 -6.72
N LYS A 251 -17.25 -2.20 -7.69
CA LYS A 251 -18.70 -1.91 -7.78
C LYS A 251 -19.46 -2.46 -6.57
N ILE A 252 -19.13 -3.66 -6.10
CA ILE A 252 -19.74 -4.25 -4.90
C ILE A 252 -19.44 -3.39 -3.68
N ILE A 253 -18.21 -2.94 -3.49
CA ILE A 253 -17.82 -2.04 -2.39
C ILE A 253 -18.64 -0.74 -2.42
N ASN A 254 -18.73 -0.08 -3.58
CA ASN A 254 -19.51 1.16 -3.72
C ASN A 254 -21.01 0.96 -3.45
N THR A 255 -21.53 -0.22 -3.74
CA THR A 255 -22.94 -0.56 -3.51
C THR A 255 -23.22 -0.89 -2.04
N THR A 256 -22.25 -1.45 -1.32
CA THR A 256 -22.48 -2.08 0.00
C THR A 256 -21.93 -1.28 1.18
N PHE A 257 -20.76 -0.66 1.05
CA PHE A 257 -20.14 0.03 2.18
C PHE A 257 -20.79 1.40 2.36
N GLY A 258 -21.28 1.70 3.56
CA GLY A 258 -21.89 2.99 3.87
C GLY A 258 -23.26 3.26 3.24
N CYS A 259 -23.90 2.25 2.63
CA CYS A 259 -25.21 2.35 1.99
C CYS A 259 -26.13 1.21 2.45
N ASP A 260 -27.44 1.47 2.43
CA ASP A 260 -28.45 0.42 2.60
C ASP A 260 -28.63 -0.32 1.28
N VAL A 261 -28.32 -1.61 1.27
CA VAL A 261 -28.32 -2.41 0.04
C VAL A 261 -29.74 -2.88 -0.28
N THR A 262 -30.25 -2.51 -1.45
CA THR A 262 -31.53 -3.05 -1.93
C THR A 262 -31.39 -4.50 -2.39
N ASN A 263 -32.48 -5.27 -2.35
CA ASN A 263 -32.47 -6.64 -2.87
C ASN A 263 -32.06 -6.70 -4.35
N SER A 264 -32.46 -5.72 -5.17
CA SER A 264 -32.05 -5.65 -6.58
C SER A 264 -30.55 -5.44 -6.77
N GLU A 265 -29.93 -4.56 -5.97
CA GLU A 265 -28.49 -4.32 -6.02
C GLU A 265 -27.69 -5.53 -5.55
N TRP A 266 -28.16 -6.19 -4.49
CA TRP A 266 -27.58 -7.43 -4.00
C TRP A 266 -27.68 -8.54 -5.07
N SER A 267 -28.86 -8.76 -5.65
CA SER A 267 -29.06 -9.78 -6.69
C SER A 267 -28.22 -9.48 -7.94
N SER A 268 -28.12 -8.22 -8.36
CA SER A 268 -27.25 -7.80 -9.46
C SER A 268 -25.78 -8.12 -9.19
N SER A 269 -25.33 -7.91 -7.94
CA SER A 269 -23.96 -8.25 -7.53
C SER A 269 -23.68 -9.75 -7.55
N VAL A 270 -24.63 -10.57 -7.10
CA VAL A 270 -24.56 -12.04 -7.19
C VAL A 270 -24.51 -12.50 -8.65
N GLU A 271 -25.35 -11.92 -9.51
CA GLU A 271 -25.37 -12.25 -10.94
C GLU A 271 -24.03 -11.91 -11.61
N MET A 272 -23.47 -10.72 -11.35
CA MET A 272 -22.16 -10.33 -11.87
C MET A 272 -21.06 -11.33 -11.49
N LEU A 273 -21.02 -11.76 -10.22
CA LEU A 273 -20.04 -12.74 -9.74
C LEU A 273 -20.26 -14.12 -10.34
N SER A 274 -21.51 -14.58 -10.42
CA SER A 274 -21.86 -15.88 -10.99
C SER A 274 -21.47 -15.97 -12.47
N GLN A 275 -21.83 -14.96 -13.26
CA GLN A 275 -21.49 -14.88 -14.68
C GLN A 275 -19.98 -14.82 -14.90
N TRP A 276 -19.27 -13.98 -14.14
CA TRP A 276 -17.82 -13.88 -14.24
C TRP A 276 -17.13 -15.21 -13.91
N ARG A 277 -17.61 -15.89 -12.86
CA ARG A 277 -17.05 -17.18 -12.43
C ARG A 277 -17.32 -18.29 -13.44
N ALA A 278 -18.51 -18.33 -14.02
CA ALA A 278 -18.85 -19.28 -15.09
C ALA A 278 -18.00 -19.07 -16.36
N ALA A 279 -17.55 -17.83 -16.62
CA ALA A 279 -16.68 -17.49 -17.75
C ALA A 279 -15.17 -17.74 -17.47
N CYS A 280 -14.79 -18.15 -16.25
CA CYS A 280 -13.40 -18.43 -15.91
C CYS A 280 -12.96 -19.81 -16.43
N PRO A 281 -11.87 -19.91 -17.21
CA PRO A 281 -11.33 -21.18 -17.65
C PRO A 281 -10.65 -21.93 -16.49
N GLU A 282 -10.55 -23.25 -16.62
CA GLU A 282 -9.92 -24.12 -15.60
C GLU A 282 -8.50 -23.70 -15.21
N ARG A 283 -7.72 -23.13 -16.14
CA ARG A 283 -6.34 -22.67 -15.89
C ARG A 283 -6.18 -21.58 -14.81
N ILE A 284 -7.26 -20.88 -14.44
CA ILE A 284 -7.26 -19.88 -13.37
C ILE A 284 -7.44 -20.55 -12.00
N GLN A 285 -8.01 -21.76 -11.97
CA GLN A 285 -8.13 -22.55 -10.75
C GLN A 285 -6.75 -22.97 -10.23
N PRO A 286 -6.62 -23.27 -8.93
CA PRO A 286 -5.39 -23.84 -8.41
C PRO A 286 -5.15 -25.22 -9.02
N PHE A 287 -3.89 -25.51 -9.37
CA PHE A 287 -3.50 -26.79 -9.95
C PHE A 287 -3.29 -27.88 -8.88
N SER A 288 -3.16 -27.50 -7.61
CA SER A 288 -3.04 -28.40 -6.47
C SER A 288 -3.50 -27.72 -5.19
N ARG A 289 -3.97 -28.53 -4.23
CA ARG A 289 -4.38 -28.09 -2.90
C ARG A 289 -4.02 -29.13 -1.85
N GLU A 290 -3.70 -28.67 -0.64
CA GLU A 290 -3.53 -29.48 0.56
C GLU A 290 -4.40 -28.90 1.67
N GLN A 291 -5.30 -29.72 2.22
CA GLN A 291 -6.20 -29.30 3.29
C GLN A 291 -5.41 -29.04 4.59
N ALA A 292 -5.81 -28.04 5.37
CA ALA A 292 -5.33 -27.91 6.75
C ALA A 292 -5.78 -29.15 7.55
N GLN A 293 -4.82 -29.93 8.05
CA GLN A 293 -5.11 -31.13 8.85
C GLN A 293 -5.10 -30.81 10.35
N SER A 294 -6.16 -31.20 11.05
CA SER A 294 -6.25 -31.12 12.51
C SER A 294 -5.07 -31.82 13.19
N GLY A 295 -4.27 -31.07 13.95
CA GLY A 295 -3.10 -31.58 14.68
C GLY A 295 -1.75 -31.42 13.96
N THR A 296 -1.72 -30.85 12.75
CA THR A 296 -0.48 -30.48 12.06
C THR A 296 -0.12 -29.01 12.28
N ILE A 297 1.12 -28.62 11.94
CA ILE A 297 1.63 -27.24 12.06
C ILE A 297 0.90 -26.28 11.10
N ASN A 298 0.32 -26.79 10.01
CA ASN A 298 -0.28 -25.97 8.96
C ASN A 298 -1.76 -25.70 9.25
N LEU A 299 -2.04 -24.53 9.84
CA LEU A 299 -3.40 -24.09 10.21
C LEU A 299 -4.18 -23.42 9.06
N PHE A 300 -3.52 -23.15 7.94
CA PHE A 300 -4.14 -22.66 6.71
C PHE A 300 -3.94 -23.69 5.58
N PRO A 301 -4.89 -23.79 4.63
CA PRO A 301 -4.73 -24.68 3.49
C PRO A 301 -3.55 -24.22 2.62
N ALA A 302 -2.88 -25.18 1.99
CA ALA A 302 -1.90 -24.86 0.97
C ALA A 302 -2.58 -24.88 -0.41
N VAL A 303 -2.50 -23.78 -1.15
CA VAL A 303 -3.21 -23.59 -2.43
C VAL A 303 -2.24 -23.07 -3.48
N TRP A 304 -1.99 -23.86 -4.53
CA TRP A 304 -0.99 -23.54 -5.56
C TRP A 304 -1.62 -23.14 -6.90
N PHE A 305 -1.24 -21.97 -7.39
CA PHE A 305 -1.71 -21.40 -8.66
C PHE A 305 -0.59 -21.34 -9.69
N LEU A 306 -0.98 -21.46 -10.96
CA LEU A 306 -0.04 -21.42 -12.08
C LEU A 306 0.69 -20.07 -12.21
N GLN A 307 0.02 -18.96 -11.86
CA GLN A 307 0.56 -17.60 -11.97
C GLN A 307 0.18 -16.75 -10.75
N PRO A 308 1.01 -15.77 -10.36
CA PRO A 308 0.71 -14.84 -9.27
C PRO A 308 -0.64 -14.12 -9.42
N CYS A 309 -0.98 -13.71 -10.64
CA CYS A 309 -2.25 -13.02 -10.91
C CYS A 309 -3.48 -13.90 -10.67
N HIS A 310 -3.39 -15.23 -10.81
CA HIS A 310 -4.49 -16.14 -10.51
C HIS A 310 -4.76 -16.20 -9.00
N ALA A 311 -3.71 -16.20 -8.16
CA ALA A 311 -3.86 -16.15 -6.72
C ALA A 311 -4.57 -14.86 -6.26
N ALA A 312 -4.14 -13.70 -6.78
CA ALA A 312 -4.79 -12.42 -6.50
C ALA A 312 -6.22 -12.33 -7.06
N THR A 313 -6.47 -12.94 -8.24
CA THR A 313 -7.82 -13.06 -8.81
C THR A 313 -8.74 -13.77 -7.84
N MET A 314 -8.28 -14.87 -7.24
CA MET A 314 -9.05 -15.60 -6.24
C MET A 314 -9.20 -14.86 -4.92
N HIS A 315 -8.19 -14.11 -4.45
CA HIS A 315 -8.35 -13.23 -3.29
C HIS A 315 -9.52 -12.27 -3.48
N TYR A 316 -9.60 -11.63 -4.63
CA TYR A 316 -10.60 -10.59 -4.89
C TYR A 316 -11.99 -11.19 -5.07
N TYR A 317 -12.09 -12.37 -5.69
CA TYR A 317 -13.32 -13.14 -5.75
C TYR A 317 -13.82 -13.54 -4.35
N LEU A 318 -12.95 -14.07 -3.50
CA LEU A 318 -13.30 -14.46 -2.13
C LEU A 318 -13.71 -13.27 -1.25
N VAL A 319 -13.08 -12.11 -1.42
CA VAL A 319 -13.50 -10.86 -0.74
C VAL A 319 -14.89 -10.45 -1.22
N ALA A 320 -15.15 -10.49 -2.52
CA ALA A 320 -16.47 -10.17 -3.06
C ALA A 320 -17.56 -11.11 -2.51
N LEU A 321 -17.30 -12.43 -2.45
CA LEU A 321 -18.17 -13.40 -1.81
C LEU A 321 -18.38 -13.10 -0.32
N THR A 322 -17.31 -12.73 0.39
CA THR A 322 -17.37 -12.36 1.81
C THR A 322 -18.30 -11.17 2.02
N ILE A 323 -18.16 -10.09 1.23
CA ILE A 323 -19.03 -8.91 1.32
C ILE A 323 -20.48 -9.29 1.03
N ILE A 324 -20.74 -10.01 -0.06
CA ILE A 324 -22.09 -10.45 -0.43
C ILE A 324 -22.73 -11.29 0.67
N CYS A 325 -21.96 -12.19 1.29
CA CYS A 325 -22.40 -13.02 2.41
C CYS A 325 -22.70 -12.17 3.65
N VAL A 326 -21.83 -11.22 4.02
CA VAL A 326 -22.03 -10.30 5.16
C VAL A 326 -23.35 -9.53 5.01
N TYR A 327 -23.64 -9.01 3.82
CA TYR A 327 -24.83 -8.22 3.54
C TYR A 327 -26.05 -9.05 3.09
N ALA A 328 -25.94 -10.38 3.04
CA ALA A 328 -27.08 -11.24 2.72
C ALA A 328 -28.14 -11.18 3.83
N SER A 329 -29.39 -10.93 3.43
CA SER A 329 -30.57 -11.11 4.28
C SER A 329 -30.87 -12.61 4.47
N PRO A 330 -31.65 -13.01 5.49
CA PRO A 330 -32.01 -14.42 5.68
C PRO A 330 -32.71 -15.06 4.47
N GLN A 331 -33.47 -14.27 3.71
CA GLN A 331 -34.16 -14.72 2.49
C GLN A 331 -33.20 -14.93 1.32
N ASN A 332 -32.08 -14.19 1.30
CA ASN A 332 -31.10 -14.21 0.23
C ASN A 332 -30.00 -15.27 0.45
N LEU A 333 -29.97 -15.94 1.62
CA LEU A 333 -28.96 -16.97 1.91
C LEU A 333 -29.06 -18.17 0.97
N GLU A 334 -30.28 -18.54 0.55
CA GLU A 334 -30.48 -19.63 -0.43
C GLU A 334 -29.85 -19.31 -1.78
N ASP A 335 -29.86 -18.03 -2.17
CA ASP A 335 -29.28 -17.56 -3.43
C ASP A 335 -27.74 -17.59 -3.44
N LEU A 336 -27.09 -17.67 -2.27
CA LEU A 336 -25.64 -17.90 -2.21
C LEU A 336 -25.24 -19.25 -2.80
N GLY A 337 -26.14 -20.25 -2.80
CA GLY A 337 -25.92 -21.56 -3.42
C GLY A 337 -25.77 -21.49 -4.95
N LYS A 338 -26.10 -20.36 -5.59
CA LYS A 338 -25.87 -20.12 -7.03
C LYS A 338 -24.42 -19.75 -7.35
N LEU A 339 -23.61 -19.42 -6.35
CA LEU A 339 -22.21 -19.04 -6.50
C LEU A 339 -21.32 -20.27 -6.34
N ASP A 340 -20.26 -20.35 -7.13
CA ASP A 340 -19.21 -21.34 -6.89
C ASP A 340 -18.41 -20.90 -5.66
N LEU A 341 -18.66 -21.58 -4.54
CA LEU A 341 -18.02 -21.36 -3.25
C LEU A 341 -16.64 -22.03 -3.16
N VAL A 342 -16.01 -22.38 -4.29
CA VAL A 342 -14.66 -22.96 -4.36
C VAL A 342 -14.58 -24.32 -3.66
N GLY A 343 -15.67 -25.09 -3.71
CA GLY A 343 -15.77 -26.40 -3.05
C GLY A 343 -15.92 -26.32 -1.52
N ILE A 344 -16.30 -25.15 -0.99
CA ILE A 344 -16.63 -24.96 0.43
C ILE A 344 -18.12 -25.28 0.62
N GLU A 345 -18.41 -26.43 1.23
CA GLU A 345 -19.76 -26.84 1.63
C GLU A 345 -19.94 -26.61 3.12
N VAL A 346 -20.82 -25.67 3.49
CA VAL A 346 -20.95 -25.22 4.87
C VAL A 346 -22.40 -24.86 5.18
N GLU A 347 -22.85 -25.20 6.40
CA GLU A 347 -24.26 -25.13 6.82
C GLU A 347 -24.66 -23.77 7.40
N SER A 348 -23.71 -22.91 7.79
CA SER A 348 -23.99 -21.59 8.38
C SER A 348 -23.20 -20.44 7.75
N LYS A 349 -23.79 -19.23 7.82
CA LYS A 349 -23.18 -17.99 7.36
C LYS A 349 -21.81 -17.75 8.00
N ASP A 350 -21.69 -17.94 9.31
CA ASP A 350 -20.46 -17.66 10.06
C ASP A 350 -19.33 -18.64 9.68
N GLN A 351 -19.65 -19.92 9.53
CA GLN A 351 -18.69 -20.92 9.08
C GLN A 351 -18.25 -20.64 7.64
N LEU A 352 -19.15 -20.14 6.78
CA LEU A 352 -18.82 -19.79 5.40
C LEU A 352 -17.86 -18.59 5.34
N LEU A 353 -18.11 -17.56 6.15
CA LEU A 353 -17.23 -16.40 6.27
C LEU A 353 -15.85 -16.78 6.82
N GLU A 354 -15.80 -17.67 7.82
CA GLU A 354 -14.54 -18.21 8.36
C GLU A 354 -13.78 -19.00 7.28
N ALA A 355 -14.47 -19.84 6.50
CA ALA A 355 -13.85 -20.61 5.43
C ALA A 355 -13.23 -19.72 4.34
N PHE A 356 -13.91 -18.66 3.91
CA PHE A 356 -13.34 -17.68 2.97
C PHE A 356 -12.12 -16.98 3.56
N ALA A 357 -12.17 -16.58 4.83
CA ALA A 357 -11.06 -15.92 5.51
C ALA A 357 -9.82 -16.82 5.60
N VAL A 358 -10.02 -18.09 5.94
CA VAL A 358 -8.97 -19.12 6.00
C VAL A 358 -8.38 -19.39 4.62
N GLU A 359 -9.21 -19.49 3.57
CA GLU A 359 -8.76 -19.68 2.19
C GLU A 359 -7.94 -18.48 1.70
N ILE A 360 -8.38 -17.23 1.95
CA ILE A 360 -7.62 -16.02 1.60
C ILE A 360 -6.21 -16.05 2.23
N CYS A 361 -6.13 -16.40 3.52
CA CYS A 361 -4.85 -16.51 4.22
C CYS A 361 -4.00 -17.65 3.66
N GLY A 362 -4.60 -18.82 3.38
CA GLY A 362 -3.94 -19.96 2.76
C GLY A 362 -3.33 -19.63 1.40
N ILE A 363 -4.09 -18.98 0.51
CA ILE A 363 -3.59 -18.54 -0.80
C ILE A 363 -2.40 -17.58 -0.65
N ALA A 364 -2.50 -16.60 0.26
CA ALA A 364 -1.45 -15.60 0.48
C ALA A 364 -0.15 -16.26 0.98
N PHE A 365 -0.26 -17.10 2.01
CA PHE A 365 0.88 -17.72 2.68
C PHE A 365 1.41 -18.97 1.99
N THR A 366 0.66 -19.54 1.04
CA THR A 366 1.22 -20.54 0.11
C THR A 366 2.04 -19.87 -0.96
N THR A 367 1.50 -18.80 -1.55
CA THR A 367 2.13 -18.12 -2.69
C THR A 367 3.45 -17.47 -2.27
N LYS A 368 3.46 -16.72 -1.16
CA LYS A 368 4.65 -16.00 -0.63
C LYS A 368 5.41 -15.14 -1.65
N ILE A 369 4.73 -14.67 -2.69
CA ILE A 369 5.30 -13.75 -3.70
C ILE A 369 4.93 -12.32 -3.30
N PRO A 370 5.89 -11.37 -3.25
CA PRO A 370 5.63 -9.99 -2.81
C PRO A 370 4.46 -9.31 -3.52
N SER A 371 4.34 -9.45 -4.83
CA SER A 371 3.26 -8.83 -5.61
C SER A 371 1.87 -9.34 -5.20
N VAL A 372 1.74 -10.62 -4.85
CA VAL A 372 0.48 -11.18 -4.34
C VAL A 372 0.23 -10.72 -2.91
N LEU A 373 1.25 -10.74 -2.05
CA LEU A 373 1.12 -10.36 -0.64
C LEU A 373 0.72 -8.89 -0.46
N VAL A 374 1.34 -7.97 -1.20
CA VAL A 374 0.97 -6.53 -1.18
C VAL A 374 -0.50 -6.34 -1.53
N ASN A 375 -1.01 -7.07 -2.51
CA ASN A 375 -2.42 -7.02 -2.92
C ASN A 375 -3.35 -7.82 -2.00
N ALA A 376 -2.83 -8.69 -1.14
CA ALA A 376 -3.59 -9.51 -0.20
C ALA A 376 -3.81 -8.84 1.16
N PHE A 377 -3.05 -7.78 1.51
CA PHE A 377 -3.20 -7.14 2.83
C PHE A 377 -4.60 -6.54 3.06
N GLY A 378 -5.20 -5.88 2.05
CA GLY A 378 -6.59 -5.42 2.13
C GLY A 378 -7.58 -6.57 2.32
N PRO A 379 -7.57 -7.59 1.44
CA PRO A 379 -8.35 -8.82 1.61
C PRO A 379 -8.23 -9.46 3.00
N ILE A 380 -7.01 -9.60 3.53
CA ILE A 380 -6.75 -10.16 4.86
C ILE A 380 -7.31 -9.23 5.95
N ALA A 381 -7.06 -7.92 5.88
CA ALA A 381 -7.53 -6.95 6.88
C ALA A 381 -9.06 -6.97 7.05
N TYR A 382 -9.79 -7.15 5.95
CA TYR A 382 -11.23 -7.23 5.99
C TYR A 382 -11.73 -8.61 6.42
N CYS A 383 -11.30 -9.68 5.74
CA CYS A 383 -11.90 -11.01 5.89
C CYS A 383 -11.38 -11.77 7.12
N ALA A 384 -10.12 -11.59 7.53
CA ALA A 384 -9.56 -12.35 8.65
C ALA A 384 -10.24 -12.07 10.00
N ARG A 385 -11.06 -11.02 10.07
CA ARG A 385 -11.95 -10.73 11.20
C ARG A 385 -12.89 -11.91 11.51
N PHE A 386 -13.29 -12.68 10.49
CA PHE A 386 -14.20 -13.83 10.63
C PHE A 386 -13.51 -15.15 11.01
N ILE A 387 -12.18 -15.17 11.19
CA ILE A 387 -11.49 -16.36 11.71
C ILE A 387 -11.84 -16.48 13.19
N ASN A 388 -12.36 -17.63 13.63
CA ASN A 388 -12.75 -17.87 15.02
C ASN A 388 -11.67 -18.63 15.79
N ALA A 389 -11.03 -19.60 15.14
CA ALA A 389 -10.02 -20.45 15.77
C ALA A 389 -8.80 -19.64 16.27
N GLU A 390 -8.61 -19.58 17.60
CA GLU A 390 -7.50 -18.87 18.23
C GLU A 390 -6.11 -19.29 17.71
N PRO A 391 -5.81 -20.59 17.46
CA PRO A 391 -4.55 -20.98 16.84
C PRO A 391 -4.34 -20.35 15.46
N ALA A 392 -5.38 -20.29 14.61
CA ALA A 392 -5.30 -19.70 13.29
C ALA A 392 -5.09 -18.18 13.37
N ARG A 393 -5.72 -17.50 14.33
CA ARG A 393 -5.50 -16.05 14.61
C ARG A 393 -4.04 -15.77 14.98
N GLN A 394 -3.43 -16.63 15.81
CA GLN A 394 -2.03 -16.50 16.21
C GLN A 394 -1.07 -16.76 15.04
N GLU A 395 -1.34 -17.79 14.25
CA GLU A 395 -0.54 -18.12 13.07
C GLU A 395 -0.63 -17.03 11.99
N LEU A 396 -1.82 -16.45 11.78
CA LEU A 396 -2.00 -15.29 10.91
C LEU A 396 -1.10 -14.13 11.35
N ALA A 397 -1.14 -13.76 12.63
CA ALA A 397 -0.29 -12.68 13.15
C ALA A 397 1.21 -12.99 12.95
N ARG A 398 1.63 -14.25 13.14
CA ARG A 398 3.01 -14.68 12.92
C ARG A 398 3.43 -14.58 11.44
N GLN A 399 2.58 -15.01 10.52
CA GLN A 399 2.84 -14.93 9.07
C GLN A 399 2.90 -13.48 8.58
N LEU A 400 2.00 -12.63 9.08
CA LEU A 400 2.02 -11.19 8.80
C LEU A 400 3.32 -10.53 9.26
N LEU A 401 3.78 -10.81 10.49
CA LEU A 401 5.07 -10.34 11.00
C LEU A 401 6.24 -10.83 10.14
N THR A 402 6.14 -12.03 9.57
CA THR A 402 7.16 -12.56 8.64
C THR A 402 7.17 -11.79 7.33
N CYS A 403 6.01 -11.31 6.84
CA CYS A 403 5.92 -10.49 5.62
C CYS A 403 6.57 -9.11 5.78
N LYS A 404 6.65 -8.59 7.01
CA LYS A 404 7.28 -7.30 7.29
C LYS A 404 8.74 -7.25 6.85
N SER A 405 9.50 -8.32 7.08
CA SER A 405 10.95 -8.31 6.81
C SER A 405 11.27 -8.25 5.30
N SER A 406 10.41 -8.80 4.45
CA SER A 406 10.60 -8.79 2.99
C SER A 406 9.92 -7.62 2.29
N ILE A 407 8.71 -7.24 2.72
CA ILE A 407 7.89 -6.23 2.03
C ILE A 407 8.01 -4.85 2.69
N GLY A 408 8.39 -4.77 3.96
CA GLY A 408 8.46 -3.52 4.71
C GLY A 408 7.09 -2.96 5.12
N TRP A 409 5.98 -3.67 4.82
CA TRP A 409 4.62 -3.25 5.16
C TRP A 409 4.43 -3.13 6.68
N PRO A 410 3.77 -2.06 7.20
CA PRO A 410 3.53 -1.87 8.63
C PRO A 410 2.38 -2.74 9.13
N VAL A 411 2.60 -4.06 9.15
CA VAL A 411 1.60 -5.06 9.54
C VAL A 411 1.14 -4.93 10.99
N GLU A 412 1.85 -4.22 11.85
CA GLU A 412 1.48 -4.03 13.25
C GLU A 412 0.10 -3.40 13.42
N ARG A 413 -0.22 -2.37 12.62
CA ARG A 413 -1.53 -1.71 12.67
C ARG A 413 -2.62 -2.72 12.34
N LEU A 414 -2.46 -3.45 11.24
CA LEU A 414 -3.38 -4.51 10.81
C LEU A 414 -3.56 -5.58 11.90
N ILE A 415 -2.47 -6.06 12.51
CA ILE A 415 -2.54 -7.10 13.56
C ILE A 415 -3.27 -6.56 14.79
N ASN A 416 -2.99 -5.32 15.21
CA ASN A 416 -3.64 -4.72 16.36
C ASN A 416 -5.15 -4.51 16.10
N ASP A 417 -5.52 -4.05 14.91
CA ASP A 417 -6.91 -3.87 14.51
C ASP A 417 -7.67 -5.21 14.51
N LEU A 418 -7.07 -6.28 13.99
CA LEU A 418 -7.64 -7.63 14.04
C LEU A 418 -7.81 -8.14 15.48
N LYS A 419 -6.77 -7.99 16.32
CA LYS A 419 -6.83 -8.38 17.74
C LYS A 419 -7.91 -7.61 18.50
N SER A 420 -8.06 -6.32 18.23
CA SER A 420 -9.11 -5.50 18.84
C SER A 420 -10.49 -6.01 18.44
N PHE A 421 -10.69 -6.37 17.17
CA PHE A 421 -11.95 -6.92 16.68
C PHE A 421 -12.29 -8.26 17.35
N TRP A 422 -11.36 -9.22 17.33
CA TRP A 422 -11.52 -10.53 17.96
C TRP A 422 -11.67 -10.47 19.49
N GLY A 423 -11.13 -9.43 20.12
CA GLY A 423 -11.27 -9.18 21.56
C GLY A 423 -12.64 -8.63 21.93
N ALA A 424 -13.23 -7.76 21.09
CA ALA A 424 -14.55 -7.18 21.31
C ALA A 424 -15.68 -8.23 21.27
N GLU A 425 -15.52 -9.29 20.45
CA GLU A 425 -16.45 -10.42 20.39
C GLU A 425 -16.52 -11.24 21.69
N LYS A 426 -15.48 -11.21 22.54
CA LYS A 426 -15.49 -11.93 23.84
C LYS A 426 -16.25 -11.18 24.94
N THR A 427 -16.68 -9.95 24.69
CA THR A 427 -17.32 -9.06 25.68
C THR A 427 -18.81 -8.78 25.42
N ASN A 428 -19.36 -9.30 24.33
CA ASN A 428 -20.81 -9.40 24.08
C ASN A 428 -21.23 -10.87 24.15
#